data_AF-A0AAU5XD69-F1
#
_entry.id   AF-A0AAU5XD69-F1
#
_cell.length_a   1.000
_cell.length_b   1.000
_cell.length_c   1.000
_cell.angle_alpha   90.00
_cell.angle_beta   90.00
_cell.angle_gamma   90.00
#
_symmetry.space_group_name_H-M   'P 1'
#
loop_
_entity.id
_entity.type
_entity.pdbx_description
1 polymer ?
#
loop_
_entity_poly.entity_id
_entity_poly.type
_entity_poly.pdbx_seq_one_letter_code
_entity_poly.pdbx_strand_id
1 'polypeptide(L)'
;MGLPRLPEPFHRVYSPPDAPKAKARRSGVIGAILAVAAAVAVAAVGVFAFARDGARPKAGSTMVDRPPGRSSVSATARPSQAPVFATIPNACDVLQPATVRRFVPTDSPTVDKMGAETAGVCKYSLSQGHRYRAVQVDARAFLPKYMHGQATSMTVWSYEAQWKQAVKDLTPDTRSLRRIGGLGDAAFERYWIDRDVHVAVGEATVRYHNVVLRMQYIEEQPPAGDRAASERRCLENAIAAARAGLPAFH
;
A
#
# COMPACT_ATOMS: atom_id res chain seq x y z
N MET A 1 15.83 77.20 24.86
CA MET A 1 15.24 76.02 25.52
C MET A 1 14.58 75.16 24.45
N GLY A 2 15.10 73.97 24.18
CA GLY A 2 14.60 73.10 23.10
C GLY A 2 15.41 71.81 22.90
N LEU A 3 15.01 70.78 23.66
CA LEU A 3 15.21 69.32 23.55
C LEU A 3 16.63 68.70 23.44
N PRO A 4 17.02 67.82 24.39
CA PRO A 4 18.11 66.87 24.19
C PRO A 4 17.68 65.73 23.24
N ARG A 5 18.54 65.38 22.27
CA ARG A 5 18.33 64.20 21.42
C ARG A 5 18.53 62.92 22.24
N LEU A 6 17.55 62.02 22.14
CA LEU A 6 17.52 60.69 22.76
C LEU A 6 18.59 59.75 22.15
N PRO A 7 19.05 58.74 22.92
CA PRO A 7 20.17 57.87 22.55
C PRO A 7 19.84 56.93 21.38
N GLU A 8 20.86 56.62 20.59
CA GLU A 8 20.81 55.68 19.45
C GLU A 8 20.19 54.33 19.85
N PRO A 9 19.27 53.77 19.05
CA PRO A 9 18.73 52.45 19.31
C PRO A 9 19.74 51.36 18.91
N PHE A 10 20.29 50.73 19.95
CA PHE A 10 20.70 49.33 20.04
C PHE A 10 21.21 48.62 18.78
N HIS A 11 22.50 48.30 18.83
CA HIS A 11 23.17 47.26 18.06
C HIS A 11 22.29 46.00 17.93
N ARG A 12 21.77 45.77 16.71
CA ARG A 12 21.23 44.46 16.32
C ARG A 12 22.40 43.49 16.12
N VAL A 13 22.61 42.69 17.16
CA VAL A 13 22.61 41.22 17.13
C VAL A 13 23.11 40.59 15.82
N TYR A 14 24.33 40.07 15.89
CA TYR A 14 24.89 38.93 15.15
C TYR A 14 24.24 38.60 13.79
N SER A 15 24.91 39.00 12.70
CA SER A 15 24.74 38.34 11.41
C SER A 15 25.15 36.86 11.56
N PRO A 16 24.30 35.89 11.22
CA PRO A 16 24.76 34.50 11.11
C PRO A 16 25.85 34.42 10.02
N PRO A 17 26.85 33.54 10.16
CA PRO A 17 27.90 33.39 9.16
C PRO A 17 27.28 33.02 7.81
N ASP A 18 27.77 33.64 6.74
CA ASP A 18 27.37 33.35 5.36
C ASP A 18 27.41 31.84 5.11
N ALA A 19 26.29 31.29 4.65
CA ALA A 19 26.23 29.90 4.22
C ALA A 19 27.26 29.69 3.08
N PRO A 20 28.06 28.61 3.12
CA PRO A 20 29.03 28.36 2.07
C PRO A 20 28.30 28.27 0.73
N LYS A 21 28.72 29.09 -0.25
CA LYS A 21 28.23 29.04 -1.63
C LYS A 21 28.39 27.63 -2.17
N ALA A 22 27.29 26.87 -2.22
CA ALA A 22 27.28 25.57 -2.86
C ALA A 22 27.59 25.77 -4.35
N LYS A 23 28.82 25.45 -4.74
CA LYS A 23 29.21 25.37 -6.14
C LYS A 23 28.31 24.32 -6.81
N ALA A 24 27.46 24.75 -7.73
CA ALA A 24 26.76 23.88 -8.66
C ALA A 24 27.82 23.07 -9.43
N ARG A 25 28.07 21.84 -9.00
CA ARG A 25 28.95 20.91 -9.70
C ARG A 25 28.09 19.79 -10.29
N ARG A 26 27.85 19.90 -11.59
CA ARG A 26 27.40 18.82 -12.46
C ARG A 26 28.35 17.62 -12.32
N SER A 27 27.85 16.50 -11.81
CA SER A 27 28.27 15.10 -12.07
C SER A 27 27.50 14.24 -11.06
N GLY A 28 26.62 13.31 -11.39
CA GLY A 28 26.84 12.16 -12.25
C GLY A 28 26.49 10.89 -11.46
N VAL A 29 25.27 10.39 -11.67
CA VAL A 29 24.87 8.96 -11.65
C VAL A 29 24.99 8.11 -10.36
N ILE A 30 25.59 8.55 -9.25
CA ILE A 30 25.81 7.64 -8.08
C ILE A 30 24.84 7.89 -6.89
N GLY A 31 23.99 8.91 -6.92
CA GLY A 31 23.10 9.27 -5.80
C GLY A 31 21.67 8.70 -5.80
N ALA A 32 21.27 7.93 -6.82
CA ALA A 32 19.86 7.56 -7.04
C ALA A 32 19.38 6.31 -6.26
N ILE A 33 20.26 5.62 -5.53
CA ILE A 33 19.95 4.32 -4.91
C ILE A 33 19.36 4.44 -3.49
N LEU A 34 19.42 5.61 -2.84
CA LEU A 34 18.99 5.79 -1.44
C LEU A 34 17.62 6.47 -1.25
N ALA A 35 16.98 6.96 -2.31
CA ALA A 35 15.72 7.72 -2.20
C ALA A 35 14.45 6.84 -2.20
N VAL A 36 14.55 5.55 -2.54
CA VAL A 36 13.39 4.65 -2.68
C VAL A 36 12.87 4.13 -1.33
N ALA A 37 13.68 4.20 -0.25
CA ALA A 37 13.28 3.66 1.06
C ALA A 37 12.55 4.67 1.97
N ALA A 38 12.61 5.98 1.70
CA ALA A 38 12.14 7.00 2.64
C ALA A 38 10.75 7.59 2.32
N ALA A 39 10.24 7.45 1.10
CA ALA A 39 9.00 8.14 0.69
C ALA A 39 7.69 7.37 0.99
N VAL A 40 7.76 6.09 1.41
CA VAL A 40 6.56 5.27 1.71
C VAL A 40 6.37 5.02 3.22
N ALA A 41 7.32 5.45 4.06
CA ALA A 41 7.35 5.09 5.48
C ALA A 41 6.70 6.10 6.46
N VAL A 42 6.09 7.21 6.01
CA VAL A 42 5.67 8.30 6.94
C VAL A 42 4.14 8.39 7.17
N ALA A 43 3.29 7.67 6.45
CA ALA A 43 1.83 7.83 6.61
C ALA A 43 1.18 6.77 7.52
N ALA A 44 1.65 6.57 8.77
CA ALA A 44 0.87 5.86 9.80
C ALA A 44 1.39 6.04 11.24
N VAL A 45 1.55 7.28 11.72
CA VAL A 45 1.58 7.55 13.16
C VAL A 45 0.71 8.76 13.44
N GLY A 46 -0.38 8.55 14.18
CA GLY A 46 -1.05 9.64 14.89
C GLY A 46 -2.57 9.62 14.90
N VAL A 47 -3.12 9.05 15.98
CA VAL A 47 -4.27 9.55 16.76
C VAL A 47 -5.63 9.57 16.07
N PHE A 48 -6.59 8.79 16.60
CA PHE A 48 -7.78 9.38 17.26
C PHE A 48 -8.42 8.39 18.25
N ALA A 49 -8.44 8.84 19.50
CA ALA A 49 -9.28 8.34 20.59
C ALA A 49 -10.69 8.97 20.50
N PHE A 50 -11.60 8.47 21.36
CA PHE A 50 -12.99 8.92 21.61
C PHE A 50 -14.05 8.37 20.63
N ALA A 51 -15.24 7.90 21.03
CA ALA A 51 -15.86 7.73 22.34
C ALA A 51 -16.87 6.57 22.25
N ARG A 52 -17.01 5.82 23.35
CA ARG A 52 -18.16 4.94 23.60
C ARG A 52 -19.31 5.83 24.04
N ASP A 53 -20.39 5.87 23.27
CA ASP A 53 -21.70 6.26 23.79
C ASP A 53 -22.69 5.14 23.51
N GLY A 54 -22.97 4.38 24.57
CA GLY A 54 -24.06 3.43 24.63
C GLY A 54 -25.36 4.17 24.89
N ALA A 55 -26.18 4.31 23.85
CA ALA A 55 -27.58 4.68 24.00
C ALA A 55 -28.44 3.40 23.95
N ARG A 56 -28.85 2.93 25.14
CA ARG A 56 -30.00 2.03 25.32
C ARG A 56 -31.29 2.80 24.99
N PRO A 57 -32.26 2.14 24.34
CA PRO A 57 -33.67 2.39 24.65
C PRO A 57 -34.27 1.21 25.43
N LYS A 58 -34.83 1.54 26.60
CA LYS A 58 -35.82 0.72 27.32
C LYS A 58 -37.17 0.84 26.61
N ALA A 59 -37.77 -0.29 26.27
CA ALA A 59 -39.21 -0.53 26.14
C ALA A 59 -39.36 -2.06 26.19
N GLY A 60 -40.31 -2.71 26.84
CA GLY A 60 -41.50 -2.37 27.61
C GLY A 60 -42.10 -3.74 27.95
N SER A 61 -42.47 -3.95 29.21
CA SER A 61 -42.95 -5.24 29.72
C SER A 61 -44.30 -5.62 29.14
N THR A 62 -44.48 -6.85 28.69
CA THR A 62 -45.75 -7.58 28.87
C THR A 62 -45.48 -9.08 28.85
N MET A 63 -45.52 -9.70 30.02
CA MET A 63 -45.59 -11.15 30.20
C MET A 63 -47.00 -11.62 29.83
N VAL A 64 -47.10 -12.60 28.93
CA VAL A 64 -48.22 -13.56 28.91
C VAL A 64 -47.61 -14.95 28.75
N ASP A 65 -47.98 -15.80 29.69
CA ASP A 65 -47.45 -17.13 29.97
C ASP A 65 -48.39 -18.20 29.37
N ARG A 66 -47.86 -19.13 28.54
CA ARG A 66 -48.44 -20.47 28.24
C ARG A 66 -47.50 -21.33 27.36
N PRO A 67 -47.66 -22.68 27.30
CA PRO A 67 -46.70 -23.67 27.81
C PRO A 67 -46.01 -24.49 26.69
N PRO A 68 -45.13 -25.47 26.99
CA PRO A 68 -43.99 -25.79 26.14
C PRO A 68 -44.29 -26.86 25.08
N GLY A 69 -43.87 -26.59 23.83
CA GLY A 69 -43.96 -27.55 22.73
C GLY A 69 -42.73 -27.48 21.83
N ARG A 70 -41.71 -28.28 22.17
CA ARG A 70 -40.54 -28.68 21.35
C ARG A 70 -40.17 -27.74 20.19
N SER A 71 -39.43 -26.68 20.52
CA SER A 71 -38.57 -26.04 19.53
C SER A 71 -37.30 -26.87 19.39
N SER A 72 -37.16 -27.54 18.25
CA SER A 72 -35.86 -27.98 17.75
C SER A 72 -34.89 -26.81 17.86
N VAL A 73 -33.88 -26.95 18.73
CA VAL A 73 -32.74 -26.03 18.75
C VAL A 73 -32.01 -26.27 17.44
N SER A 74 -32.41 -25.55 16.39
CA SER A 74 -31.53 -25.30 15.27
C SER A 74 -30.34 -24.59 15.87
N ALA A 75 -29.25 -25.34 16.05
CA ALA A 75 -27.96 -24.79 16.42
C ALA A 75 -27.68 -23.69 15.38
N THR A 76 -27.82 -22.43 15.80
CA THR A 76 -27.40 -21.29 15.00
C THR A 76 -25.94 -21.51 14.70
N ALA A 77 -25.64 -21.95 13.48
CA ALA A 77 -24.29 -22.13 13.02
C ALA A 77 -23.58 -20.79 13.24
N ARG A 78 -22.64 -20.78 14.20
CA ARG A 78 -21.80 -19.61 14.45
C ARG A 78 -21.17 -19.28 13.10
N PRO A 79 -21.29 -18.04 12.57
CA PRO A 79 -20.69 -17.72 11.30
C PRO A 79 -19.21 -18.08 11.39
N SER A 80 -18.77 -19.02 10.54
CA SER A 80 -17.37 -19.42 10.48
C SER A 80 -16.58 -18.16 10.20
N GLN A 81 -15.82 -17.69 11.20
CA GLN A 81 -14.94 -16.55 11.01
C GLN A 81 -14.00 -16.91 9.87
N ALA A 82 -13.84 -16.00 8.91
CA ALA A 82 -12.90 -16.22 7.81
C ALA A 82 -11.52 -16.56 8.40
N PRO A 83 -10.75 -17.47 7.77
CA PRO A 83 -9.42 -17.84 8.24
C PRO A 83 -8.56 -16.60 8.50
N VAL A 84 -7.75 -16.63 9.56
CA VAL A 84 -6.81 -15.56 9.89
C VAL A 84 -5.41 -16.15 9.96
N PHE A 85 -4.52 -15.67 9.12
CA PHE A 85 -3.14 -16.14 9.06
C PHE A 85 -2.38 -15.72 10.31
N ALA A 86 -1.75 -16.69 10.98
CA ALA A 86 -0.87 -16.46 12.12
C ALA A 86 0.53 -16.00 11.69
N THR A 87 0.94 -16.34 10.46
CA THR A 87 2.22 -16.02 9.82
C THR A 87 1.99 -15.76 8.34
N ILE A 88 2.92 -15.09 7.66
CA ILE A 88 2.89 -14.91 6.20
C ILE A 88 4.20 -15.37 5.56
N PRO A 89 4.19 -15.79 4.28
CA PRO A 89 5.41 -16.06 3.54
C PRO A 89 6.27 -14.78 3.41
N ASN A 90 7.57 -14.96 3.19
CA ASN A 90 8.41 -13.83 2.77
C ASN A 90 7.93 -13.32 1.41
N ALA A 91 8.04 -12.01 1.15
CA ALA A 91 7.57 -11.42 -0.10
C ALA A 91 8.22 -12.02 -1.36
N CYS A 92 9.48 -12.47 -1.27
CA CYS A 92 10.16 -13.12 -2.39
C CYS A 92 9.70 -14.58 -2.63
N ASP A 93 9.04 -15.20 -1.65
CA ASP A 93 8.54 -16.57 -1.77
C ASP A 93 7.10 -16.61 -2.30
N VAL A 94 6.44 -15.45 -2.40
CA VAL A 94 5.05 -15.32 -2.89
C VAL A 94 4.94 -15.71 -4.37
N LEU A 95 5.94 -15.35 -5.19
CA LEU A 95 5.95 -15.69 -6.61
C LEU A 95 6.97 -16.79 -6.89
N GLN A 96 6.49 -17.88 -7.49
CA GLN A 96 7.36 -18.95 -7.95
C GLN A 96 8.34 -18.46 -9.04
N PRO A 97 9.57 -18.98 -9.12
CA PRO A 97 10.56 -18.54 -10.11
C PRO A 97 10.07 -18.62 -11.56
N ALA A 98 9.27 -19.63 -11.90
CA ALA A 98 8.67 -19.76 -13.22
C ALA A 98 7.67 -18.62 -13.53
N THR A 99 6.95 -18.14 -12.51
CA THR A 99 6.03 -17.00 -12.63
C THR A 99 6.80 -15.70 -12.78
N VAL A 100 7.86 -15.49 -11.98
CA VAL A 100 8.74 -14.33 -12.12
C VAL A 100 9.31 -14.23 -13.53
N ARG A 101 9.80 -15.34 -14.10
CA ARG A 101 10.34 -15.40 -15.46
C ARG A 101 9.35 -15.03 -16.56
N ARG A 102 8.04 -15.19 -16.34
CA ARG A 102 7.01 -14.73 -17.30
C ARG A 102 6.93 -13.21 -17.38
N PHE A 103 7.14 -12.53 -16.25
CA PHE A 103 7.07 -11.06 -16.18
C PHE A 103 8.43 -10.40 -16.44
N VAL A 104 9.50 -11.05 -15.98
CA VAL A 104 10.88 -10.58 -16.04
C VAL A 104 11.70 -11.66 -16.76
N PRO A 105 11.76 -11.64 -18.11
CA PRO A 105 12.23 -12.76 -18.93
C PRO A 105 13.76 -12.87 -18.94
N THR A 106 14.33 -13.28 -17.81
CA THR A 106 15.76 -13.53 -17.59
C THR A 106 15.94 -14.63 -16.55
N ASP A 107 17.04 -15.37 -16.61
CA ASP A 107 17.36 -16.40 -15.61
C ASP A 107 17.96 -15.82 -14.32
N SER A 108 18.45 -14.58 -14.36
CA SER A 108 19.08 -13.91 -13.23
C SER A 108 18.56 -12.47 -13.07
N PRO A 109 17.32 -12.26 -12.61
CA PRO A 109 16.79 -10.92 -12.36
C PRO A 109 17.53 -10.27 -11.17
N THR A 110 17.63 -8.95 -11.20
CA THR A 110 18.03 -8.20 -10.01
C THR A 110 16.91 -8.29 -8.98
N VAL A 111 17.25 -8.61 -7.73
CA VAL A 111 16.28 -8.79 -6.64
C VAL A 111 16.53 -7.79 -5.54
N ASP A 112 15.62 -6.83 -5.38
CA ASP A 112 15.59 -5.92 -4.25
C ASP A 112 14.58 -6.44 -3.24
N LYS A 113 14.98 -6.58 -1.97
CA LYS A 113 14.12 -7.10 -0.93
C LYS A 113 14.30 -6.37 0.40
N MET A 114 13.20 -6.24 1.12
CA MET A 114 13.16 -5.65 2.45
C MET A 114 11.96 -6.20 3.18
N GLY A 115 12.02 -6.32 4.51
CA GLY A 115 10.88 -6.83 5.25
C GLY A 115 11.13 -7.05 6.73
N ALA A 116 10.02 -7.32 7.39
CA ALA A 116 9.85 -7.72 8.77
C ALA A 116 8.74 -8.78 8.82
N GLU A 117 8.45 -9.30 10.01
CA GLU A 117 7.48 -10.38 10.17
C GLU A 117 6.06 -10.06 9.65
N THR A 118 5.65 -8.78 9.71
CA THR A 118 4.30 -8.35 9.32
C THR A 118 4.25 -7.64 7.97
N ALA A 119 5.39 -7.37 7.35
CA ALA A 119 5.43 -6.64 6.08
C ALA A 119 6.69 -6.97 5.30
N GLY A 120 6.57 -7.21 3.99
CA GLY A 120 7.71 -7.47 3.13
C GLY A 120 7.49 -6.94 1.73
N VAL A 121 8.58 -6.48 1.12
CA VAL A 121 8.63 -6.08 -0.28
C VAL A 121 9.70 -6.91 -0.98
N CYS A 122 9.38 -7.41 -2.17
CA CYS A 122 10.33 -8.05 -3.05
C CYS A 122 10.09 -7.59 -4.49
N LYS A 123 11.13 -7.07 -5.14
CA LYS A 123 11.09 -6.59 -6.51
C LYS A 123 12.10 -7.37 -7.34
N TYR A 124 11.59 -7.99 -8.40
CA TYR A 124 12.40 -8.61 -9.44
C TYR A 124 12.45 -7.65 -10.61
N SER A 125 13.65 -7.33 -11.11
CA SER A 125 13.80 -6.42 -12.23
C SER A 125 14.83 -6.90 -13.25
N LEU A 126 14.62 -6.46 -14.48
CA LEU A 126 15.52 -6.63 -15.61
C LEU A 126 15.75 -5.26 -16.23
N SER A 127 17.02 -4.92 -16.40
CA SER A 127 17.44 -3.74 -17.15
C SER A 127 18.44 -4.19 -18.22
N GLN A 128 17.93 -4.46 -19.43
CA GLN A 128 18.72 -4.82 -20.61
C GLN A 128 18.42 -3.84 -21.74
N GLY A 129 19.30 -2.85 -21.95
CA GLY A 129 19.06 -1.77 -22.92
C GLY A 129 17.75 -1.02 -22.62
N HIS A 130 16.91 -0.83 -23.64
CA HIS A 130 15.58 -0.20 -23.56
C HIS A 130 14.46 -1.23 -23.29
N ARG A 131 14.66 -2.12 -22.31
CA ARG A 131 13.67 -3.17 -21.97
C ARG A 131 13.54 -3.32 -20.47
N TYR A 132 13.30 -2.21 -19.78
CA TYR A 132 13.04 -2.28 -18.35
C TYR A 132 11.74 -3.05 -18.08
N ARG A 133 11.84 -4.09 -17.26
CA ARG A 133 10.69 -4.85 -16.75
C ARG A 133 10.88 -5.17 -15.29
N ALA A 134 9.82 -5.05 -14.50
CA ALA A 134 9.84 -5.50 -13.13
C ALA A 134 8.48 -6.05 -12.68
N VAL A 135 8.54 -6.96 -11.71
CA VAL A 135 7.38 -7.37 -10.92
C VAL A 135 7.73 -7.16 -9.45
N GLN A 136 6.83 -6.53 -8.70
CA GLN A 136 7.01 -6.24 -7.29
C GLN A 136 5.86 -6.79 -6.48
N VAL A 137 6.21 -7.47 -5.40
CA VAL A 137 5.32 -7.96 -4.35
C VAL A 137 5.50 -7.07 -3.14
N ASP A 138 4.40 -6.55 -2.61
CA ASP A 138 4.33 -5.90 -1.30
C ASP A 138 3.22 -6.57 -0.50
N ALA A 139 3.61 -7.27 0.56
CA ALA A 139 2.69 -8.01 1.41
C ALA A 139 2.70 -7.41 2.80
N ARG A 140 1.52 -7.09 3.33
CA ARG A 140 1.34 -6.60 4.71
C ARG A 140 0.29 -7.42 5.43
N ALA A 141 0.68 -8.03 6.55
CA ALA A 141 -0.16 -8.84 7.40
C ALA A 141 -0.53 -8.13 8.71
N PHE A 142 -1.77 -8.33 9.12
CA PHE A 142 -2.29 -7.88 10.41
C PHE A 142 -2.41 -9.11 11.31
N LEU A 143 -1.29 -9.52 11.92
CA LEU A 143 -1.22 -10.77 12.69
C LEU A 143 -1.96 -10.64 14.04
N PRO A 144 -2.74 -11.67 14.46
CA PRO A 144 -3.51 -11.62 15.71
C PRO A 144 -2.69 -11.26 16.95
N LYS A 145 -1.45 -11.75 17.04
CA LYS A 145 -0.54 -11.51 18.16
C LYS A 145 -0.20 -10.03 18.39
N TYR A 146 -0.29 -9.19 17.34
CA TYR A 146 -0.05 -7.75 17.41
C TYR A 146 -1.33 -6.91 17.40
N MET A 147 -2.43 -7.48 16.92
CA MET A 147 -3.68 -6.75 16.67
C MET A 147 -4.73 -6.98 17.76
N HIS A 148 -4.41 -7.70 18.83
CA HIS A 148 -5.30 -7.96 19.97
C HIS A 148 -6.71 -8.45 19.55
N GLY A 149 -6.77 -9.35 18.56
CA GLY A 149 -8.02 -9.88 18.01
C GLY A 149 -8.72 -8.99 16.96
N GLN A 150 -8.13 -7.85 16.59
CA GLN A 150 -8.67 -6.91 15.60
C GLN A 150 -8.04 -7.03 14.20
N ALA A 151 -7.38 -8.16 13.91
CA ALA A 151 -6.70 -8.42 12.64
C ALA A 151 -7.57 -8.08 11.42
N THR A 152 -8.80 -8.57 11.39
CA THR A 152 -9.73 -8.37 10.26
C THR A 152 -10.12 -6.91 10.09
N SER A 153 -10.53 -6.21 11.16
CA SER A 153 -10.97 -4.81 11.06
C SER A 153 -9.82 -3.88 10.68
N MET A 154 -8.61 -4.13 11.18
CA MET A 154 -7.41 -3.39 10.79
C MET A 154 -7.05 -3.62 9.32
N THR A 155 -7.20 -4.84 8.82
CA THR A 155 -6.93 -5.15 7.40
C THR A 155 -7.95 -4.45 6.49
N VAL A 156 -9.24 -4.48 6.84
CA VAL A 156 -10.29 -3.76 6.11
C VAL A 156 -10.01 -2.26 6.10
N TRP A 157 -9.68 -1.68 7.26
CA TRP A 157 -9.33 -0.27 7.36
C TRP A 157 -8.12 0.08 6.49
N SER A 158 -7.06 -0.73 6.54
CA SER A 158 -5.84 -0.47 5.77
C SER A 158 -6.08 -0.54 4.26
N TYR A 159 -6.87 -1.53 3.79
CA TYR A 159 -7.24 -1.64 2.39
C TYR A 159 -8.08 -0.44 1.93
N GLU A 160 -9.09 -0.05 2.71
CA GLU A 160 -9.93 1.11 2.38
C GLU A 160 -9.14 2.43 2.44
N ALA A 161 -8.14 2.55 3.30
CA ALA A 161 -7.22 3.68 3.32
C ALA A 161 -6.39 3.75 2.04
N GLN A 162 -5.86 2.63 1.55
CA GLN A 162 -5.12 2.57 0.28
C GLN A 162 -6.02 2.92 -0.91
N TRP A 163 -7.27 2.42 -0.94
CA TRP A 163 -8.23 2.82 -1.96
C TRP A 163 -8.50 4.33 -1.95
N LYS A 164 -8.80 4.90 -0.77
CA LYS A 164 -9.02 6.34 -0.62
C LYS A 164 -7.82 7.16 -1.05
N GLN A 165 -6.62 6.68 -0.75
CA GLN A 165 -5.37 7.33 -1.18
C GLN A 165 -5.23 7.26 -2.70
N ALA A 166 -5.44 6.09 -3.32
CA ALA A 166 -5.41 5.95 -4.78
C ALA A 166 -6.42 6.86 -5.49
N VAL A 167 -7.62 7.04 -4.93
CA VAL A 167 -8.63 7.98 -5.45
C VAL A 167 -8.16 9.43 -5.34
N LYS A 168 -7.50 9.81 -4.23
CA LYS A 168 -6.94 11.16 -4.07
C LYS A 168 -5.77 11.41 -5.03
N ASP A 169 -4.98 10.39 -5.31
CA ASP A 169 -3.82 10.45 -6.19
C ASP A 169 -4.18 10.32 -7.68
N LEU A 170 -5.46 10.45 -8.03
CA LEU A 170 -5.92 10.55 -9.40
C LEU A 170 -5.41 11.85 -10.04
N THR A 171 -4.20 11.78 -10.57
CA THR A 171 -3.60 12.82 -11.40
C THR A 171 -3.92 12.56 -12.87
N PRO A 172 -3.67 13.52 -13.78
CA PRO A 172 -3.69 13.24 -15.22
C PRO A 172 -2.74 12.10 -15.64
N ASP A 173 -1.78 11.72 -14.80
CA ASP A 173 -0.88 10.60 -15.03
C ASP A 173 -1.41 9.27 -14.50
N THR A 174 -2.37 9.30 -13.56
CA THR A 174 -3.14 8.12 -13.15
C THR A 174 -4.35 7.98 -14.07
N ARG A 175 -4.27 7.04 -15.01
CA ARG A 175 -5.25 6.93 -16.11
C ARG A 175 -6.44 6.05 -15.76
N SER A 176 -6.24 5.04 -14.92
CA SER A 176 -7.33 4.20 -14.45
C SER A 176 -7.17 3.79 -13.00
N LEU A 177 -8.33 3.67 -12.37
CA LEU A 177 -8.52 3.17 -11.02
C LEU A 177 -9.91 2.57 -10.94
N ARG A 178 -10.02 1.28 -10.61
CA ARG A 178 -11.32 0.62 -10.44
C ARG A 178 -11.27 -0.50 -9.43
N ARG A 179 -12.39 -0.76 -8.77
CA ARG A 179 -12.57 -1.99 -7.98
C ARG A 179 -12.79 -3.17 -8.93
N ILE A 180 -12.26 -4.31 -8.54
CA ILE A 180 -12.36 -5.56 -9.28
C ILE A 180 -12.82 -6.69 -8.34
N GLY A 181 -13.54 -7.65 -8.91
CA GLY A 181 -13.98 -8.86 -8.21
C GLY A 181 -13.14 -10.08 -8.58
N GLY A 182 -13.37 -11.20 -7.88
CA GLY A 182 -12.74 -12.49 -8.21
C GLY A 182 -11.26 -12.60 -7.82
N LEU A 183 -10.78 -11.72 -6.92
CA LEU A 183 -9.42 -11.72 -6.42
C LEU A 183 -9.44 -11.37 -4.92
N GLY A 184 -9.19 -12.38 -4.07
CA GLY A 184 -9.31 -12.24 -2.61
C GLY A 184 -10.72 -11.86 -2.14
N ASP A 185 -10.80 -11.21 -0.98
CA ASP A 185 -12.05 -10.72 -0.39
C ASP A 185 -12.49 -9.37 -0.98
N ALA A 186 -11.52 -8.56 -1.42
CA ALA A 186 -11.72 -7.29 -2.09
C ALA A 186 -10.46 -6.93 -2.87
N ALA A 187 -10.62 -6.33 -4.05
CA ALA A 187 -9.47 -5.86 -4.82
C ALA A 187 -9.79 -4.59 -5.61
N PHE A 188 -8.75 -3.84 -5.92
CA PHE A 188 -8.77 -2.78 -6.91
C PHE A 188 -7.51 -2.83 -7.76
N GLU A 189 -7.62 -2.26 -8.96
CA GLU A 189 -6.49 -2.08 -9.86
C GLU A 189 -6.28 -0.60 -10.17
N ARG A 190 -5.04 -0.25 -10.46
CA ARG A 190 -4.64 1.11 -10.79
C ARG A 190 -3.57 1.08 -11.88
N TYR A 191 -3.64 2.01 -12.82
CA TYR A 191 -2.58 2.25 -13.79
C TYR A 191 -2.15 3.72 -13.79
N TRP A 192 -0.84 3.94 -13.80
CA TRP A 192 -0.26 5.28 -13.91
C TRP A 192 1.08 5.25 -14.65
N ILE A 193 1.51 6.44 -15.06
CA ILE A 193 2.85 6.68 -15.61
C ILE A 193 3.66 7.45 -14.58
N ASP A 194 4.80 6.91 -14.18
CA ASP A 194 5.79 7.63 -13.40
C ASP A 194 6.76 8.32 -14.37
N ARG A 195 6.64 9.64 -14.47
CA ARG A 195 7.43 10.45 -15.41
C ARG A 195 8.84 10.71 -14.91
N ASP A 196 9.09 10.61 -13.61
CA ASP A 196 10.39 10.90 -13.02
C ASP A 196 11.38 9.78 -13.34
N VAL A 197 10.87 8.54 -13.41
CA VAL A 197 11.64 7.35 -13.77
C VAL A 197 11.27 6.75 -15.12
N HIS A 198 10.39 7.40 -15.89
CA HIS A 198 9.97 6.99 -17.23
C HIS A 198 9.44 5.55 -17.33
N VAL A 199 8.53 5.16 -16.44
CA VAL A 199 7.89 3.83 -16.43
C VAL A 199 6.38 3.90 -16.42
N ALA A 200 5.75 2.86 -16.96
CA ALA A 200 4.34 2.58 -16.80
C ALA A 200 4.14 1.50 -15.72
N VAL A 201 3.19 1.71 -14.81
CA VAL A 201 2.93 0.81 -13.70
C VAL A 201 1.48 0.38 -13.71
N GLY A 202 1.26 -0.94 -13.70
CA GLY A 202 -0.02 -1.55 -13.35
C GLY A 202 0.07 -2.12 -11.94
N GLU A 203 -0.94 -1.88 -11.14
CA GLU A 203 -1.05 -2.38 -9.77
C GLU A 203 -2.36 -3.12 -9.57
N ALA A 204 -2.29 -4.25 -8.86
CA ALA A 204 -3.43 -4.93 -8.27
C ALA A 204 -3.23 -4.99 -6.75
N THR A 205 -4.11 -4.32 -6.01
CA THR A 205 -4.13 -4.34 -4.55
C THR A 205 -5.29 -5.20 -4.07
N VAL A 206 -4.98 -6.20 -3.26
CA VAL A 206 -5.89 -7.28 -2.85
C VAL A 206 -5.91 -7.37 -1.34
N ARG A 207 -7.11 -7.36 -0.76
CA ARG A 207 -7.32 -7.80 0.61
C ARG A 207 -7.65 -9.28 0.59
N TYR A 208 -6.84 -10.08 1.27
CA TYR A 208 -7.06 -11.51 1.42
C TYR A 208 -6.97 -11.86 2.90
N HIS A 209 -8.13 -12.11 3.53
CA HIS A 209 -8.25 -12.33 4.96
C HIS A 209 -7.66 -11.16 5.77
N ASN A 210 -6.59 -11.41 6.53
CA ASN A 210 -5.86 -10.43 7.32
C ASN A 210 -4.58 -9.92 6.64
N VAL A 211 -4.50 -10.02 5.31
CA VAL A 211 -3.36 -9.55 4.51
C VAL A 211 -3.83 -8.55 3.46
N VAL A 212 -3.05 -7.50 3.25
CA VAL A 212 -3.13 -6.66 2.06
C VAL A 212 -1.91 -6.96 1.20
N LEU A 213 -2.17 -7.50 0.01
CA LEU A 213 -1.19 -7.86 -0.99
C LEU A 213 -1.28 -6.86 -2.15
N ARG A 214 -0.18 -6.20 -2.46
CA ARG A 214 -0.05 -5.28 -3.58
C ARG A 214 0.96 -5.83 -4.57
N MET A 215 0.49 -6.01 -5.79
CA MET A 215 1.26 -6.58 -6.89
C MET A 215 1.39 -5.55 -7.98
N GLN A 216 2.62 -5.24 -8.35
CA GLN A 216 2.92 -4.26 -9.38
C GLN A 216 3.66 -4.93 -10.52
N TYR A 217 3.22 -4.66 -11.73
CA TYR A 217 3.98 -4.90 -12.94
C TYR A 217 4.41 -3.56 -13.53
N ILE A 218 5.69 -3.46 -13.85
CA ILE A 218 6.32 -2.22 -14.30
C ILE A 218 7.02 -2.50 -15.62
N GLU A 219 6.77 -1.65 -16.61
CA GLU A 219 7.51 -1.65 -17.87
C GLU A 219 7.95 -0.24 -18.25
N GLU A 220 8.86 -0.14 -19.20
CA GLU A 220 9.25 1.14 -19.77
C GLU A 220 8.04 1.93 -20.28
N GLN A 221 8.06 3.25 -20.08
CA GLN A 221 6.95 4.09 -20.49
C GLN A 221 6.71 3.96 -22.01
N PRO A 222 5.45 3.69 -22.43
CA PRO A 222 5.13 3.54 -23.84
C PRO A 222 5.16 4.90 -24.57
N PRO A 223 5.40 4.89 -25.90
CA PRO A 223 5.07 6.02 -26.76
C PRO A 223 3.60 6.43 -26.62
N ALA A 224 3.27 7.68 -26.93
CA ALA A 224 1.92 8.23 -26.71
C ALA A 224 0.80 7.41 -27.38
N GLY A 225 1.04 6.86 -28.57
CA GLY A 225 0.08 6.03 -29.31
C GLY A 225 -0.20 4.66 -28.69
N ASP A 226 0.72 4.13 -27.88
CA ASP A 226 0.65 2.75 -27.34
C ASP A 226 0.11 2.68 -25.91
N ARG A 227 -0.28 3.83 -25.34
CA ARG A 227 -0.66 3.93 -23.92
C ARG A 227 -1.82 3.02 -23.54
N ALA A 228 -2.87 2.92 -24.36
CA ALA A 228 -4.01 2.05 -24.07
C ALA A 228 -3.64 0.55 -24.14
N ALA A 229 -2.66 0.18 -24.97
CA ALA A 229 -2.14 -1.17 -25.02
C ALA A 229 -1.27 -1.48 -23.78
N SER A 230 -0.41 -0.54 -23.39
CA SER A 230 0.38 -0.60 -22.17
C SER A 230 -0.48 -0.70 -20.92
N GLU A 231 -1.51 0.12 -20.80
CA GLU A 231 -2.46 0.08 -19.69
C GLU A 231 -3.08 -1.31 -19.51
N ARG A 232 -3.64 -1.87 -20.60
CA ARG A 232 -4.21 -3.23 -20.56
C ARG A 232 -3.18 -4.27 -20.15
N ARG A 233 -1.99 -4.28 -20.78
CA ARG A 233 -0.93 -5.25 -20.45
C ARG A 233 -0.48 -5.13 -19.00
N CYS A 234 -0.25 -3.92 -18.51
CA CYS A 234 0.24 -3.71 -17.15
C CYS A 234 -0.76 -4.17 -16.10
N LEU A 235 -2.04 -3.83 -16.30
CA LEU A 235 -3.12 -4.26 -15.41
C LEU A 235 -3.33 -5.79 -15.46
N GLU A 236 -3.35 -6.37 -16.65
CA GLU A 236 -3.47 -7.82 -16.83
C GLU A 236 -2.32 -8.58 -16.15
N ASN A 237 -1.08 -8.11 -16.32
CA ASN A 237 0.09 -8.73 -15.69
C ASN A 237 0.08 -8.55 -14.16
N ALA A 238 -0.31 -7.39 -13.65
CA ALA A 238 -0.42 -7.16 -12.21
C ALA A 238 -1.49 -8.07 -11.57
N ILE A 239 -2.65 -8.22 -12.22
CA ILE A 239 -3.71 -9.14 -11.78
C ILE A 239 -3.25 -10.60 -11.87
N ALA A 240 -2.56 -10.98 -12.95
CA ALA A 240 -2.03 -12.33 -13.11
C ALA A 240 -0.99 -12.66 -12.03
N ALA A 241 -0.11 -11.71 -11.69
CA ALA A 241 0.87 -11.85 -10.61
C ALA A 241 0.16 -12.01 -9.25
N ALA A 242 -0.86 -11.19 -8.97
CA ALA A 242 -1.66 -11.32 -7.76
C ALA A 242 -2.34 -12.68 -7.66
N ARG A 243 -3.00 -13.13 -8.73
CA ARG A 243 -3.65 -14.45 -8.75
C ARG A 243 -2.65 -15.59 -8.53
N ALA A 244 -1.44 -15.49 -9.09
CA ALA A 244 -0.40 -16.48 -8.90
C ALA A 244 0.22 -16.46 -7.50
N GLY A 245 0.20 -15.32 -6.81
CA GLY A 245 0.77 -15.16 -5.47
C GLY A 245 -0.17 -15.56 -4.33
N LEU A 246 -1.49 -15.44 -4.51
CA LEU A 246 -2.47 -15.78 -3.44
C LEU A 246 -2.31 -17.19 -2.85
N PRO A 247 -2.01 -18.25 -3.62
CA PRO A 247 -1.80 -19.60 -3.06
C PRO A 247 -0.62 -19.73 -2.09
N ALA A 248 0.30 -18.77 -2.05
CA ALA A 248 1.41 -18.79 -1.09
C ALA A 248 0.95 -18.55 0.36
N PHE A 249 -0.26 -18.01 0.57
CA PHE A 249 -0.84 -17.73 1.87
C PHE A 249 -1.75 -18.89 2.30
N HIS A 250 -1.30 -19.65 3.29
CA HIS A 250 -1.98 -20.83 3.85
C HIS A 250 -1.82 -20.90 5.38
#